data_AF-A0A5E4Z550-F1
#
_entry.id   AF-A0A5E4Z550-F1
#
_cell.length_a   1.000
_cell.length_b   1.000
_cell.length_c   1.000
_cell.angle_alpha   90.00
_cell.angle_beta   90.00
_cell.angle_gamma   90.00
#
_symmetry.space_group_name_H-M   'P 1'
#
loop_
_entity.id
_entity.type
_entity.pdbx_description
1 polymer ?
#
loop_
_entity_poly.entity_id
_entity_poly.type
_entity_poly.pdbx_seq_one_letter_code
_entity_poly.pdbx_strand_id
1 'polypeptide(L)'
;MSLEHLQIDLQGAQAEVALHTPDGPLKRQLKLLDGGDGVKHYTSVDEKTGMKSDLTFNPKTSEYFYTETGTKAGQAYKVSAHGWLKERASLGAPPALPEPATWAVRAGSNAK
;
A
#
# COMPACT_ATOMS: atom_id res chain seq x y z
N MET A 1 8.78 8.90 -8.83
CA MET A 1 7.75 8.24 -7.99
C MET A 1 8.04 8.57 -6.55
N SER A 2 7.00 8.71 -5.72
CA SER A 2 7.13 9.08 -4.30
C SER A 2 6.04 8.41 -3.47
N LEU A 3 6.30 8.23 -2.17
CA LEU A 3 5.28 7.78 -1.22
C LEU A 3 4.29 8.94 -0.97
N GLU A 4 2.99 8.70 -1.19
CA GLU A 4 1.93 9.67 -0.90
C GLU A 4 1.22 9.38 0.40
N HIS A 5 0.95 8.10 0.66
CA HIS A 5 0.20 7.65 1.82
C HIS A 5 0.78 6.36 2.38
N LEU A 6 0.82 6.28 3.71
CA LEU A 6 1.18 5.08 4.46
C LEU A 6 0.20 4.94 5.61
N GLN A 7 -0.48 3.80 5.66
CA GLN A 7 -1.37 3.40 6.75
C GLN A 7 -0.91 2.04 7.27
N ILE A 8 -0.80 1.92 8.60
CA ILE A 8 -0.37 0.69 9.25
C ILE A 8 -1.42 0.30 10.27
N ASP A 9 -1.89 -0.95 10.20
CA ASP A 9 -2.70 -1.52 11.26
C ASP A 9 -1.79 -1.92 12.43
N LEU A 10 -1.81 -1.12 13.50
CA LEU A 10 -0.98 -1.34 14.66
C LEU A 10 -1.39 -2.59 15.46
N GLN A 11 -2.64 -3.02 15.37
CA GLN A 11 -3.14 -4.20 16.08
C GLN A 11 -3.22 -5.44 15.18
N GLY A 12 -3.33 -5.23 13.87
CA GLY A 12 -3.31 -6.28 12.87
C GLY A 12 -1.94 -6.56 12.27
N ALA A 13 -1.99 -7.32 11.18
CA ALA A 13 -0.85 -7.85 10.45
C ALA A 13 -0.74 -7.27 9.03
N GLN A 14 -1.27 -6.07 8.81
CA GLN A 14 -1.34 -5.45 7.48
C GLN A 14 -0.89 -3.99 7.48
N ALA A 15 -0.37 -3.57 6.33
CA ALA A 15 -0.09 -2.17 6.03
C ALA A 15 -0.50 -1.84 4.59
N GLU A 16 -1.04 -0.65 4.35
CA GLU A 16 -1.36 -0.12 3.03
C GLU A 16 -0.36 1.00 2.69
N VAL A 17 0.20 0.93 1.48
CA VAL A 17 1.09 1.95 0.91
C VAL A 17 0.48 2.47 -0.39
N ALA A 18 0.38 3.78 -0.55
CA ALA A 18 0.05 4.43 -1.82
C ALA A 18 1.25 5.21 -2.36
N LEU A 19 1.63 4.91 -3.60
CA LEU A 19 2.72 5.56 -4.32
C LEU A 19 2.16 6.45 -5.43
N HIS A 20 2.72 7.65 -5.56
CA HIS A 20 2.58 8.45 -6.76
C HIS A 20 3.48 7.89 -7.85
N THR A 21 2.89 7.49 -8.97
CA THR A 21 3.65 7.08 -10.16
C THR A 21 3.23 7.92 -11.38
N PRO A 22 4.10 8.11 -12.39
CA PRO A 22 3.71 8.75 -13.65
C PRO A 22 2.49 8.11 -14.32
N ASP A 23 2.25 6.83 -14.08
CA ASP A 23 1.11 6.09 -14.66
C ASP A 23 -0.15 6.16 -13.77
N GLY A 24 -0.10 6.91 -12.67
CA GLY A 24 -1.16 7.06 -11.69
C GLY A 24 -0.81 6.50 -10.30
N PRO A 25 -1.73 6.63 -9.32
CA PRO A 25 -1.52 6.14 -7.97
C PRO A 25 -1.49 4.61 -7.94
N LEU A 26 -0.53 4.05 -7.21
CA LEU A 26 -0.34 2.62 -7.06
C LEU A 26 -0.49 2.23 -5.59
N LYS A 27 -1.44 1.33 -5.30
CA LYS A 27 -1.67 0.81 -3.95
C LYS A 27 -1.02 -0.55 -3.75
N ARG A 28 -0.36 -0.74 -2.61
CA ARG A 28 0.23 -1.99 -2.16
C ARG A 28 -0.36 -2.39 -0.83
N GLN A 29 -0.75 -3.66 -0.72
CA GLN A 29 -1.13 -4.28 0.53
C GLN A 29 0.00 -5.19 0.99
N LEU A 30 0.58 -4.86 2.15
CA LEU A 30 1.70 -5.57 2.72
C LEU A 30 1.22 -6.39 3.90
N LYS A 31 1.84 -7.56 4.08
CA LYS A 31 1.57 -8.46 5.20
C LYS A 31 2.74 -8.43 6.17
N LEU A 32 2.45 -8.51 7.47
CA LEU A 32 3.46 -8.63 8.51
C LEU A 32 4.25 -9.92 8.29
N LEU A 33 5.56 -9.78 8.15
CA LEU A 33 6.52 -10.86 8.07
C LEU A 33 6.97 -11.23 9.49
N ASP A 34 7.45 -10.24 10.25
CA ASP A 34 7.93 -10.42 11.61
C ASP A 34 7.84 -9.11 12.43
N GLY A 35 8.18 -9.21 13.71
CA GLY A 35 8.04 -8.14 14.71
C GLY A 35 9.22 -8.07 15.69
N GLY A 36 10.43 -8.42 15.24
CA GLY A 36 11.62 -8.51 16.10
C GLY A 36 11.98 -7.18 16.79
N ASP A 37 12.39 -7.25 18.05
CA ASP A 37 12.86 -6.09 18.84
C ASP A 37 11.88 -4.90 18.94
N GLY A 38 10.59 -5.17 18.72
CA GLY A 38 9.54 -4.16 18.72
C GLY A 38 9.50 -3.34 17.43
N VAL A 39 10.17 -3.76 16.37
CA VAL A 39 10.07 -3.22 15.01
C VAL A 39 9.24 -4.19 14.17
N LYS A 40 8.25 -3.67 13.45
CA LYS A 40 7.39 -4.47 12.57
C LYS A 40 7.94 -4.45 11.14
N HIS A 41 8.06 -5.61 10.54
CA HIS A 41 8.50 -5.80 9.16
C HIS A 41 7.34 -6.33 8.32
N TYR A 42 6.99 -5.62 7.24
CA TYR A 42 5.94 -6.00 6.32
C TYR A 42 6.52 -6.19 4.92
N THR A 43 5.97 -7.13 4.16
CA THR A 43 6.40 -7.39 2.78
C THR A 43 5.22 -7.74 1.88
N SER A 44 5.38 -7.51 0.58
CA SER A 44 4.51 -8.04 -0.45
C SER A 44 5.29 -8.31 -1.73
N VAL A 45 4.93 -9.38 -2.44
CA VAL A 45 5.38 -9.62 -3.81
C VAL A 45 4.16 -9.60 -4.72
N ASP A 46 4.19 -8.76 -5.74
CA ASP A 46 3.20 -8.75 -6.80
C ASP A 46 3.52 -9.90 -7.76
N GLU A 47 2.71 -10.97 -7.72
CA GLU A 47 2.96 -12.19 -8.49
C GLU A 47 2.97 -11.98 -10.01
N LYS A 48 2.29 -10.94 -10.51
CA LYS A 48 2.21 -10.66 -11.94
C LYS A 48 3.46 -9.95 -12.45
N THR A 49 4.03 -9.07 -11.63
CA THR A 49 5.13 -8.19 -12.03
C THR A 49 6.47 -8.55 -11.40
N GLY A 50 6.47 -9.42 -10.38
CA GLY A 50 7.64 -9.72 -9.55
C GLY A 50 8.09 -8.55 -8.68
N MET A 51 7.30 -7.47 -8.58
CA MET A 51 7.64 -6.31 -7.76
C MET A 51 7.57 -6.69 -6.28
N LYS A 52 8.65 -6.41 -5.55
CA LYS A 52 8.76 -6.62 -4.11
C LYS A 52 8.67 -5.29 -3.39
N SER A 53 7.75 -5.18 -2.45
CA SER A 53 7.65 -4.09 -1.47
C SER A 53 8.07 -4.58 -0.10
N ASP A 54 8.91 -3.82 0.59
CA ASP A 54 9.29 -4.04 1.98
C ASP A 54 9.05 -2.76 2.78
N LEU A 55 8.51 -2.89 3.99
CA LEU A 55 8.24 -1.80 4.92
C LEU A 55 8.70 -2.20 6.31
N THR A 56 9.57 -1.41 6.90
CA THR A 56 9.94 -1.49 8.31
C THR A 56 9.26 -0.35 9.05
N PHE A 57 8.69 -0.62 10.21
CA PHE A 57 8.04 0.38 11.06
C PHE A 57 8.37 0.16 12.53
N ASN A 58 8.87 1.20 13.19
CA ASN A 58 9.08 1.21 14.63
C ASN A 58 7.89 1.90 15.32
N PRO A 59 6.99 1.16 15.99
CA PRO A 59 5.83 1.74 16.67
C PRO A 59 6.21 2.66 17.84
N LYS A 60 7.41 2.53 18.43
CA LYS A 60 7.85 3.38 19.55
C LYS A 60 8.25 4.77 19.10
N THR A 61 8.87 4.88 17.93
CA THR A 61 9.36 6.16 17.38
C THR A 61 8.48 6.70 16.26
N SER A 62 7.54 5.89 15.77
CA SER A 62 6.79 6.13 14.53
C SER A 62 7.65 6.21 13.26
N GLU A 63 8.92 5.80 13.33
CA GLU A 63 9.82 5.80 12.17
C GLU A 63 9.44 4.68 11.20
N TYR A 64 9.50 4.97 9.90
CA TYR A 64 9.29 3.98 8.85
C TYR A 64 10.34 4.05 7.75
N PHE A 65 10.64 2.89 7.16
CA PHE A 65 11.47 2.76 5.96
C PHE A 65 10.72 1.87 4.96
N TYR A 66 10.46 2.40 3.77
CA TYR A 66 9.81 1.70 2.68
C TYR A 66 10.75 1.55 1.49
N THR A 67 10.77 0.39 0.87
CA THR A 67 11.43 0.15 -0.41
C THR A 67 10.56 -0.69 -1.33
N GLU A 68 10.50 -0.33 -2.61
CA GLU A 68 9.96 -1.17 -3.67
C GLU A 68 11.03 -1.44 -4.72
N THR A 69 11.16 -2.69 -5.15
CA THR A 69 12.15 -3.11 -6.16
C THR A 69 11.56 -4.10 -7.15
N GLY A 70 12.08 -4.11 -8.36
CA GLY A 70 11.73 -5.10 -9.39
C GLY A 70 12.08 -4.60 -10.77
N THR A 71 11.31 -5.01 -11.79
CA THR A 71 11.50 -4.59 -13.18
C THR A 71 10.20 -4.02 -13.72
N LYS A 72 10.24 -2.82 -14.31
CA LYS A 72 9.10 -2.17 -14.95
C LYS A 72 9.47 -1.87 -16.40
N ALA A 73 8.68 -2.36 -17.36
CA ALA A 73 8.92 -2.17 -18.80
C ALA A 73 10.36 -2.54 -19.24
N GLY A 74 10.93 -3.60 -18.68
CA GLY A 74 12.30 -4.05 -18.98
C GLY A 74 13.42 -3.25 -18.32
N GLN A 75 13.11 -2.23 -17.52
CA GLN A 75 14.09 -1.45 -16.77
C GLN A 75 14.04 -1.76 -15.28
N ALA A 76 15.21 -1.72 -14.65
CA ALA A 76 15.33 -1.85 -13.20
C ALA A 76 14.51 -0.74 -12.53
N TYR A 77 13.69 -1.14 -11.56
CA TYR A 77 12.77 -0.27 -10.85
C TYR A 77 13.11 -0.26 -9.37
N LYS A 78 13.23 0.94 -8.80
CA LYS A 78 13.42 1.13 -7.37
C LYS A 78 12.73 2.40 -6.88
N VAL A 79 12.01 2.27 -5.77
CA VAL A 79 11.47 3.39 -5.00
C VAL A 79 11.86 3.19 -3.55
N SER A 80 12.15 4.28 -2.85
CA SER A 80 12.42 4.26 -1.42
C SER A 80 11.86 5.51 -0.74
N ALA A 81 11.37 5.34 0.48
CA ALA A 81 10.92 6.44 1.33
C ALA A 81 11.30 6.17 2.78
N HIS A 82 11.64 7.22 3.51
CA HIS A 82 11.95 7.18 4.93
C HIS A 82 11.32 8.40 5.60
N GLY A 83 10.87 8.24 6.83
CA GLY A 83 10.38 9.34 7.64
C GLY A 83 9.73 8.86 8.91
N TRP A 84 8.95 9.75 9.51
CA TRP A 84 8.16 9.47 10.70
C TRP A 84 6.68 9.63 10.37
N LEU A 85 5.89 8.62 10.71
CA LEU A 85 4.45 8.75 10.71
C LEU A 85 4.09 9.77 11.79
N LYS A 86 3.40 10.83 11.37
CA LYS A 86 2.71 11.68 12.33
C LYS A 86 1.56 10.84 12.86
N GLU A 87 1.52 10.57 14.17
CA GLU A 87 0.34 10.00 14.81
C GLU A 87 -0.86 10.84 14.40
N ARG A 88 -1.67 10.31 13.49
CA ARG A 88 -2.97 10.90 13.20
C ARG A 88 -3.93 10.19 14.13
N ALA A 89 -4.27 10.86 15.23
CA ALA A 89 -5.35 10.48 16.11
C ALA A 89 -6.51 9.96 15.25
N SER A 90 -6.84 8.67 15.43
CA SER A 90 -8.05 8.02 14.93
C SER A 90 -8.67 8.70 13.70
N LEU A 91 -8.05 8.53 12.53
CA LEU A 91 -8.83 8.71 11.31
C LEU A 91 -9.95 7.67 11.42
N GLY A 92 -11.18 8.15 11.68
CA GLY A 92 -12.38 7.35 11.51
C GLY A 92 -12.32 6.62 10.16
N ALA A 93 -13.02 5.48 10.10
CA ALA A 93 -12.93 4.49 9.04
C ALA A 93 -12.56 5.09 7.66
N PRO A 94 -11.58 4.52 6.94
CA PRO A 94 -11.20 5.02 5.63
C PRO A 94 -12.47 5.20 4.79
N PRO A 95 -12.59 6.29 4.00
CA PRO A 95 -13.72 6.44 3.10
C PRO A 95 -13.83 5.16 2.28
N ALA A 96 -15.03 4.57 2.24
CA ALA A 96 -15.29 3.38 1.46
C ALA A 96 -14.74 3.62 0.05
N LEU A 97 -13.92 2.69 -0.43
CA LEU A 97 -13.40 2.73 -1.80
C LEU A 97 -14.61 2.91 -2.73
N PRO A 98 -14.53 3.78 -3.76
CA PRO A 98 -15.57 3.79 -4.77
C PRO A 98 -15.68 2.36 -5.32
N GLU A 99 -16.90 1.82 -5.29
CA GLU A 99 -17.20 0.50 -5.83
C GLU A 99 -16.61 0.41 -7.25
N PRO A 100 -16.02 -0.74 -7.64
CA PRO A 100 -15.54 -0.91 -9.00
C PRO A 100 -16.70 -0.59 -9.95
N ALA A 101 -16.50 0.43 -10.78
CA ALA A 101 -17.52 0.98 -11.66
C ALA A 101 -18.27 -0.15 -12.38
N THR A 102 -19.55 -0.31 -12.03
CA THR A 102 -20.49 -1.24 -12.63
C THR A 102 -20.82 -0.76 -14.05
N TRP A 103 -19.85 -0.85 -14.96
CA TRP A 103 -20.11 -0.72 -16.40
C TRP A 103 -20.37 -2.10 -17.04
N ALA A 104 -20.27 -3.18 -16.28
CA ALA A 104 -20.71 -4.50 -16.72
C ALA A 104 -22.20 -4.71 -16.42
N VAL A 105 -22.95 -4.93 -17.50
CA VAL A 105 -24.36 -5.36 -17.60
C VAL A 105 -25.42 -4.24 -17.54
N ARG A 106 -25.57 -3.56 -18.69
CA ARG A 106 -26.89 -3.10 -19.12
C ARG A 106 -27.78 -4.32 -19.38
N ALA A 107 -28.54 -4.77 -18.38
CA ALA A 107 -29.75 -5.53 -18.63
C ALA A 107 -30.87 -4.52 -18.95
N GLY A 108 -31.11 -4.31 -20.24
CA GLY A 108 -32.22 -3.50 -20.70
C GLY A 108 -33.54 -4.12 -20.24
N SER A 109 -34.23 -3.45 -19.32
CA SER A 109 -35.63 -3.72 -19.04
C SER A 109 -36.46 -2.95 -20.06
N ASN A 110 -36.89 -3.65 -21.11
CA ASN A 110 -37.92 -3.13 -22.00
C ASN A 110 -39.28 -3.41 -21.36
N ALA A 111 -40.06 -2.35 -21.19
CA ALA A 111 -41.41 -2.40 -20.65
C ALA A 111 -42.39 -3.04 -21.65
N LYS A 112 -43.31 -3.86 -21.15
CA LYS A 112 -44.72 -3.85 -21.57
C LYS A 112 -45.61 -4.57 -20.57
#